data_AF-A0A2V7YEZ1-F1
#
_entry.id   AF-A0A2V7YEZ1-F1
#
_cell.length_a   1.000
_cell.length_b   1.000
_cell.length_c   1.000
_cell.angle_alpha   90.00
_cell.angle_beta   90.00
_cell.angle_gamma   90.00
#
_symmetry.space_group_name_H-M   'P 1'
#
loop_
_entity.id
_entity.type
_entity.pdbx_description
1 polymer ?
#
loop_
_entity_poly.entity_id
_entity_poly.type
_entity_poly.pdbx_seq_one_letter_code
_entity_poly.pdbx_strand_id
1 'polypeptide(L)'
;MLIAAFICVAAGFSPPVGGLKAAATRSQELTAAAEELLRVEKKIAASNDRVGSFLYGDVLSLLDEAIDHDSSNLHARALAGEVLLLRSDQGDGTYDICYLLDSRDEAEYVLKHGGGPADTVIAHNVIRAIQLIPPEAIPDRPSSCERDEEQRHGTQTRSS
;
A
#
# COMPACT_ATOMS: atom_id res chain seq x y z
N MET A 1 -45.44 -41.22 -9.06
CA MET A 1 -44.80 -40.09 -9.76
C MET A 1 -45.14 -38.82 -9.00
N LEU A 2 -44.19 -38.29 -8.23
CA LEU A 2 -44.27 -36.99 -7.58
C LEU A 2 -42.95 -36.28 -7.88
N ILE A 3 -43.04 -35.16 -8.60
CA ILE A 3 -41.90 -34.33 -8.98
C ILE A 3 -41.51 -33.49 -7.76
N ALA A 4 -40.38 -33.80 -7.12
CA ALA A 4 -39.78 -32.95 -6.11
C ALA A 4 -38.96 -31.87 -6.82
N ALA A 5 -39.41 -30.63 -6.72
CA ALA A 5 -38.72 -29.46 -7.22
C ALA A 5 -37.41 -29.26 -6.46
N PHE A 6 -36.28 -29.26 -7.19
CA PHE A 6 -35.00 -28.78 -6.73
C PHE A 6 -35.08 -27.26 -6.57
N ILE A 7 -35.11 -26.78 -5.33
CA ILE A 7 -34.86 -25.37 -5.03
C ILE A 7 -33.34 -25.20 -4.91
N CYS A 8 -32.74 -24.58 -5.93
CA CYS A 8 -31.39 -24.04 -5.87
C CYS A 8 -31.34 -22.95 -4.78
N VAL A 9 -30.70 -23.26 -3.65
CA VAL A 9 -30.24 -22.22 -2.72
C VAL A 9 -28.92 -21.70 -3.27
N ALA A 10 -28.99 -20.59 -4.02
CA ALA A 10 -27.85 -19.73 -4.23
C ALA A 10 -27.49 -19.12 -2.87
N ALA A 11 -26.44 -19.64 -2.23
CA ALA A 11 -25.86 -19.05 -1.04
C ALA A 11 -25.25 -17.69 -1.44
N GLY A 12 -26.05 -16.64 -1.32
CA GLY A 12 -25.56 -15.28 -1.23
C GLY A 12 -24.73 -15.16 0.03
N PHE A 13 -23.41 -15.32 -0.09
CA PHE A 13 -22.46 -14.94 0.93
C PHE A 13 -22.39 -13.40 0.94
N SER A 14 -23.43 -12.77 1.49
CA SER A 14 -23.31 -11.38 1.92
C SER A 14 -22.54 -11.40 3.24
N PRO A 15 -21.28 -10.92 3.29
CA PRO A 15 -20.60 -10.79 4.57
C PRO A 15 -21.47 -9.93 5.50
N PRO A 16 -21.51 -10.23 6.81
CA PRO A 16 -22.28 -9.42 7.74
C PRO A 16 -21.79 -7.98 7.64
N VAL A 17 -22.71 -7.04 7.37
CA VAL A 17 -22.42 -5.61 7.20
C VAL A 17 -21.63 -5.04 8.40
N GLY A 18 -21.76 -5.63 9.59
CA GLY A 18 -20.97 -5.30 10.77
C GLY A 18 -19.47 -5.63 10.67
N GLY A 19 -19.09 -6.67 9.92
CA GLY A 19 -17.69 -7.05 9.71
C GLY A 19 -16.96 -6.06 8.78
N LEU A 20 -17.61 -5.62 7.70
CA LEU A 20 -17.05 -4.62 6.79
C LEU A 20 -16.83 -3.27 7.50
N LYS A 21 -17.77 -2.87 8.36
CA LYS A 21 -17.63 -1.64 9.14
C LYS A 21 -16.47 -1.72 10.13
N ALA A 22 -16.31 -2.84 10.83
CA ALA A 22 -15.20 -3.04 11.76
C ALA A 22 -13.84 -3.02 11.05
N ALA A 23 -13.75 -3.64 9.87
CA ALA A 23 -12.54 -3.66 9.06
C ALA A 23 -12.16 -2.25 8.56
N ALA A 24 -13.13 -1.49 8.04
CA ALA A 24 -12.91 -0.10 7.62
C ALA A 24 -12.49 0.81 8.80
N THR A 25 -13.12 0.67 9.97
CA THR A 25 -12.71 1.40 11.18
C THR A 25 -11.28 1.06 11.58
N ARG A 26 -10.93 -0.24 11.56
CA ARG A 26 -9.57 -0.68 11.90
C ARG A 26 -8.54 -0.14 10.91
N SER A 27 -8.85 -0.18 9.62
CA SER A 27 -8.02 0.39 8.56
C SER A 27 -7.76 1.89 8.79
N GLN A 28 -8.79 2.65 9.14
CA GLN A 28 -8.67 4.08 9.43
C GLN A 28 -7.80 4.36 10.66
N GLU A 29 -7.96 3.59 11.75
CA GLU A 29 -7.13 3.72 12.96
C GLU A 29 -5.64 3.47 12.67
N LEU A 30 -5.34 2.41 11.92
CA LEU A 30 -3.97 2.07 11.52
C LEU A 30 -3.37 3.14 10.60
N THR A 31 -4.16 3.65 9.66
CA THR A 31 -3.73 4.73 8.76
C THR A 31 -3.39 6.00 9.55
N ALA A 32 -4.23 6.39 10.51
CA ALA A 32 -3.99 7.55 11.35
C ALA A 32 -2.73 7.36 12.24
N ALA A 33 -2.52 6.16 12.77
CA ALA A 33 -1.31 5.85 13.53
C ALA A 33 -0.04 5.95 12.66
N ALA A 34 -0.09 5.44 11.43
CA ALA A 34 0.99 5.54 10.47
C ALA A 34 1.30 6.99 10.09
N GLU A 35 0.27 7.81 9.86
CA GLU A 35 0.41 9.23 9.54
C GLU A 35 1.06 10.01 10.69
N GLU A 36 0.62 9.79 11.92
CA GLU A 36 1.23 10.42 13.10
C GLU A 36 2.69 10.01 13.29
N LEU A 37 3.00 8.73 13.09
CA LEU A 37 4.37 8.24 13.15
C LEU A 37 5.23 8.91 12.06
N LEU A 38 4.75 8.95 10.82
CA LEU A 38 5.42 9.62 9.71
C LEU A 38 5.65 11.12 9.98
N ARG A 39 4.67 11.80 10.60
CA ARG A 39 4.78 13.21 10.98
C ARG A 39 5.88 13.43 12.03
N VAL A 40 5.97 12.54 13.02
CA VAL A 40 7.03 12.56 14.04
C VAL A 40 8.39 12.33 13.37
N GLU A 41 8.51 11.34 12.48
CA GLU A 41 9.74 11.06 11.74
C GLU A 41 10.22 12.26 10.91
N LYS A 42 9.32 12.87 10.11
CA LYS A 42 9.63 14.07 9.32
C LYS A 42 10.13 15.23 10.19
N LYS A 43 9.56 15.38 11.39
CA LYS A 43 9.99 16.40 12.36
C LYS A 43 11.38 16.08 12.94
N ILE A 44 11.66 14.83 13.26
CA ILE A 44 12.97 14.39 13.77
C ILE A 44 14.04 14.60 12.70
N ALA A 45 13.78 14.16 11.46
CA ALA A 45 14.69 14.35 10.32
C ALA A 45 15.04 15.83 10.10
N ALA A 46 14.05 16.73 10.19
CA ALA A 46 14.27 18.17 10.09
C ALA A 46 15.09 18.78 11.25
N SER A 47 15.12 18.12 12.41
CA SER A 47 15.86 18.59 13.60
C SER A 47 17.35 18.18 13.63
N ASN A 48 17.83 17.46 12.61
CA ASN A 48 19.25 17.23 12.34
C ASN A 48 20.03 16.41 13.40
N ASP A 49 19.35 15.63 14.24
CA ASP A 49 20.01 14.68 15.11
C ASP A 49 20.06 13.31 14.43
N ARG A 50 21.26 12.74 14.33
CA ARG A 50 21.62 11.51 13.62
C ARG A 50 21.00 10.25 14.26
N VAL A 51 19.69 10.22 14.45
CA VAL A 51 18.96 9.03 14.87
C VAL A 51 18.81 8.16 13.62
N GLY A 52 19.82 7.33 13.39
CA GLY A 52 19.97 6.47 12.20
C GLY A 52 18.98 5.31 12.10
N SER A 53 17.75 5.47 12.58
CA SER A 53 16.70 4.46 12.42
C SER A 53 15.40 5.16 12.05
N PHE A 54 15.24 5.46 10.76
CA PHE A 54 13.96 5.91 10.22
C PHE A 54 12.92 4.81 10.40
N LEU A 55 11.79 5.13 11.03
CA LEU A 55 10.70 4.19 11.28
C LEU A 55 9.84 3.89 10.03
N TYR A 56 10.36 4.14 8.82
CA TYR A 56 9.64 3.90 7.58
C TYR A 56 9.16 2.45 7.44
N GLY A 57 9.91 1.47 7.96
CA GLY A 57 9.47 0.07 7.98
C GLY A 57 8.23 -0.16 8.86
N ASP A 58 8.16 0.50 10.02
CA ASP A 58 7.00 0.41 10.93
C ASP A 58 5.79 1.14 10.34
N VAL A 59 6.03 2.32 9.73
CA VAL A 59 4.98 3.05 9.00
C VAL A 59 4.41 2.20 7.87
N LEU A 60 5.26 1.56 7.05
CA LEU A 60 4.80 0.68 5.98
C LEU A 60 4.04 -0.53 6.51
N SER A 61 4.51 -1.15 7.60
CA SER A 61 3.81 -2.28 8.22
C SER A 61 2.39 -1.91 8.67
N LEU A 62 2.21 -0.71 9.24
CA LEU A 62 0.88 -0.21 9.61
C LEU A 62 -0.01 0.08 8.40
N LEU A 63 0.56 0.62 7.33
CA LEU A 63 -0.18 0.94 6.10
C LEU A 63 -0.56 -0.32 5.33
N ASP A 64 0.31 -1.31 5.26
CA ASP A 64 0.03 -2.62 4.65
C ASP A 64 -1.12 -3.31 5.39
N GLU A 65 -1.07 -3.38 6.73
CA GLU A 65 -2.17 -3.92 7.53
C GLU A 65 -3.47 -3.12 7.36
N ALA A 66 -3.37 -1.78 7.23
CA ALA A 66 -4.54 -0.96 6.95
C ALA A 66 -5.18 -1.30 5.58
N ILE A 67 -4.36 -1.51 4.55
CA ILE A 67 -4.79 -1.89 3.20
C ILE A 67 -5.35 -3.31 3.18
N ASP A 68 -4.79 -4.23 3.96
CA ASP A 68 -5.31 -5.61 4.08
C ASP A 68 -6.68 -5.64 4.76
N HIS A 69 -6.91 -4.77 5.74
CA HIS A 69 -8.21 -4.61 6.37
C HIS A 69 -9.25 -3.91 5.47
N ASP A 70 -8.84 -2.93 4.67
CA ASP A 70 -9.69 -2.25 3.70
C ASP A 70 -8.89 -1.87 2.45
N SER A 71 -8.98 -2.72 1.43
CA SER A 71 -8.26 -2.51 0.17
C SER A 71 -8.70 -1.26 -0.59
N SER A 72 -9.84 -0.67 -0.21
CA SER A 72 -10.38 0.58 -0.77
C SER A 72 -9.91 1.83 -0.03
N ASN A 73 -9.10 1.69 1.03
CA ASN A 73 -8.49 2.81 1.72
C ASN A 73 -7.39 3.45 0.86
N LEU A 74 -7.80 4.35 -0.04
CA LEU A 74 -6.91 5.07 -0.96
C LEU A 74 -5.97 6.04 -0.23
N HIS A 75 -6.33 6.51 0.96
CA HIS A 75 -5.46 7.35 1.77
C HIS A 75 -4.25 6.57 2.27
N ALA A 76 -4.46 5.35 2.79
CA ALA A 76 -3.36 4.47 3.20
C ALA A 76 -2.42 4.15 2.03
N ARG A 77 -2.97 3.88 0.83
CA ARG A 77 -2.18 3.66 -0.38
C ARG A 77 -1.36 4.88 -0.79
N ALA A 78 -1.95 6.07 -0.71
CA ALA A 78 -1.25 7.30 -1.04
C ALA A 78 -0.06 7.54 -0.09
N LEU A 79 -0.27 7.35 1.23
CA LEU A 79 0.80 7.41 2.23
C LEU A 79 1.85 6.32 2.01
N ALA A 80 1.45 5.10 1.66
CA ALA A 80 2.39 4.01 1.37
C ALA A 80 3.28 4.38 0.19
N GLY A 81 2.71 4.92 -0.89
CA GLY A 81 3.45 5.44 -2.03
C GLY A 81 4.48 6.51 -1.65
N GLU A 82 4.12 7.45 -0.77
CA GLU A 82 5.05 8.48 -0.27
C GLU A 82 6.20 7.87 0.56
N VAL A 83 5.87 6.95 1.47
CA VAL A 83 6.86 6.34 2.38
C VAL A 83 7.80 5.41 1.63
N LEU A 84 7.31 4.65 0.66
CA LEU A 84 8.13 3.82 -0.24
C LEU A 84 9.12 4.66 -1.03
N LEU A 85 8.70 5.84 -1.53
CA LEU A 85 9.62 6.77 -2.19
C LEU A 85 10.72 7.25 -1.23
N LEU A 86 10.36 7.66 -0.01
CA LEU A 86 11.34 8.06 1.01
C LEU A 86 12.29 6.92 1.36
N ARG A 87 11.79 5.69 1.42
CA ARG A 87 12.59 4.50 1.72
C ARG A 87 13.50 4.09 0.56
N SER A 88 13.12 4.43 -0.66
CA SER A 88 13.93 4.14 -1.84
C SER A 88 15.22 4.96 -1.89
N ASP A 89 15.24 6.17 -1.32
CA ASP A 89 16.46 7.00 -1.26
C ASP A 89 17.52 6.38 -0.33
N GLN A 90 18.69 6.05 -0.88
CA GLN A 90 19.81 5.47 -0.13
C GLN A 90 20.70 6.53 0.56
N GLY A 91 20.46 7.82 0.28
CA GLY A 91 21.20 8.94 0.86
C GLY A 91 22.55 9.24 0.21
N ASP A 92 22.95 8.48 -0.81
CA ASP A 92 24.16 8.68 -1.61
C ASP A 92 23.86 9.17 -3.04
N GLY A 93 22.60 9.54 -3.30
CA GLY A 93 22.11 9.93 -4.63
C GLY A 93 21.66 8.77 -5.50
N THR A 94 21.64 7.54 -4.97
CA THR A 94 21.05 6.36 -5.63
C THR A 94 19.74 5.95 -4.97
N TYR A 95 18.94 5.17 -5.72
CA TYR A 95 17.63 4.69 -5.28
C TYR A 95 17.55 3.16 -5.31
N ASP A 96 16.90 2.58 -4.30
CA ASP A 96 16.43 1.20 -4.36
C ASP A 96 15.25 1.09 -5.33
N ILE A 97 15.48 0.39 -6.44
CA ILE A 97 14.53 0.27 -7.53
C ILE A 97 13.26 -0.52 -7.16
N CYS A 98 13.31 -1.46 -6.21
CA CYS A 98 12.11 -2.20 -5.83
C CYS A 98 11.13 -1.27 -5.10
N TYR A 99 11.62 -0.53 -4.09
CA TYR A 99 10.79 0.45 -3.38
C TYR A 99 10.28 1.57 -4.30
N LEU A 100 11.09 1.98 -5.27
CA LEU A 100 10.70 3.01 -6.23
C LEU A 100 9.56 2.54 -7.16
N LEU A 101 9.61 1.29 -7.62
CA LEU A 101 8.54 0.71 -8.44
C LEU A 101 7.25 0.55 -7.63
N ASP A 102 7.34 0.01 -6.41
CA ASP A 102 6.19 -0.15 -5.53
C ASP A 102 5.56 1.21 -5.19
N SER A 103 6.38 2.23 -4.95
CA SER A 103 5.92 3.62 -4.74
C SER A 103 5.11 4.13 -5.92
N ARG A 104 5.60 3.90 -7.15
CA ARG A 104 4.90 4.32 -8.38
C ARG A 104 3.57 3.58 -8.52
N ASP A 105 3.56 2.27 -8.31
CA ASP A 105 2.37 1.44 -8.48
C ASP A 105 1.25 1.86 -7.52
N GLU A 106 1.58 2.17 -6.25
CA GLU A 106 0.60 2.69 -5.29
C GLU A 106 0.06 4.07 -5.71
N ALA A 107 0.92 4.98 -6.17
CA ALA A 107 0.49 6.29 -6.64
C ALA A 107 -0.41 6.20 -7.88
N GLU A 108 -0.05 5.37 -8.86
CA GLU A 108 -0.86 5.13 -10.06
C GLU A 108 -2.21 4.49 -9.70
N TYR A 109 -2.22 3.57 -8.73
CA TYR A 109 -3.45 2.97 -8.23
C TYR A 109 -4.39 4.04 -7.64
N VAL A 110 -3.89 4.95 -6.80
CA VAL A 110 -4.68 6.03 -6.21
C VAL A 110 -5.26 6.95 -7.28
N LEU A 111 -4.44 7.35 -8.27
CA LEU A 111 -4.88 8.22 -9.36
C LEU A 111 -5.94 7.54 -10.24
N LYS A 112 -5.82 6.24 -10.49
CA LYS A 112 -6.78 5.45 -11.26
C LYS A 112 -8.12 5.29 -10.54
N HIS A 113 -8.10 5.12 -9.21
CA HIS A 113 -9.31 4.83 -8.43
C HIS A 113 -9.95 6.08 -7.82
N GLY A 114 -9.39 7.27 -8.05
CA GLY A 114 -10.00 8.54 -7.70
C GLY A 114 -10.04 8.79 -6.19
N GLY A 115 -8.86 8.78 -5.54
CA GLY A 115 -8.71 9.14 -4.13
C GLY A 115 -9.27 10.54 -3.81
N GLY A 116 -9.39 10.85 -2.52
CA GLY A 116 -9.78 12.20 -2.09
C GLY A 116 -8.79 13.26 -2.60
N PRO A 117 -9.12 14.57 -2.49
CA PRO A 117 -8.23 15.63 -2.95
C PRO A 117 -6.83 15.56 -2.34
N ALA A 118 -6.72 15.19 -1.06
CA ALA A 118 -5.43 15.03 -0.38
C ALA A 118 -4.62 13.84 -0.96
N ASP A 119 -5.26 12.68 -1.10
CA ASP A 119 -4.64 11.45 -1.63
C ASP A 119 -4.12 11.66 -3.06
N THR A 120 -4.93 12.34 -3.88
CA THR A 120 -4.57 12.68 -5.27
C THR A 120 -3.35 13.61 -5.32
N VAL A 121 -3.25 14.58 -4.41
CA VAL A 121 -2.08 15.46 -4.30
C VAL A 121 -0.84 14.67 -3.91
N ILE A 122 -0.94 13.77 -2.91
CA ILE A 122 0.17 12.91 -2.50
C ILE A 122 0.63 12.04 -3.69
N ALA A 123 -0.30 11.36 -4.36
CA ALA A 123 0.02 10.51 -5.50
C ALA A 123 0.68 11.28 -6.66
N HIS A 124 0.18 12.47 -7.00
CA HIS A 124 0.82 13.31 -8.01
C HIS A 124 2.22 13.77 -7.61
N ASN A 125 2.44 14.08 -6.33
CA ASN A 125 3.76 14.46 -5.84
C ASN A 125 4.75 13.29 -5.94
N VAL A 126 4.31 12.07 -5.62
CA VAL A 126 5.10 10.86 -5.80
C VAL A 126 5.50 10.68 -7.27
N ILE A 127 4.53 10.67 -8.20
CA ILE A 127 4.83 10.51 -9.64
C ILE A 127 5.78 11.60 -10.14
N ARG A 128 5.55 12.86 -9.73
CA ARG A 128 6.44 13.96 -10.11
C ARG A 128 7.85 13.77 -9.56
N ALA A 129 7.99 13.35 -8.31
CA ALA A 129 9.29 13.14 -7.69
C ALA A 129 10.07 12.03 -8.40
N ILE A 130 9.41 10.90 -8.73
CA ILE A 130 10.01 9.81 -9.49
C ILE A 130 10.48 10.28 -10.88
N GLN A 131 9.68 11.09 -11.57
CA GLN A 131 10.04 11.64 -12.89
C GLN A 131 11.25 12.58 -12.88
N LEU A 132 11.59 13.15 -11.71
CA LEU A 132 12.74 14.03 -11.55
C LEU A 132 14.03 13.28 -11.18
N ILE A 133 13.96 11.98 -10.89
CA ILE A 133 15.14 11.17 -10.60
C ILE A 133 15.94 10.97 -11.91
N PRO A 134 17.24 11.30 -11.92
CA PRO A 134 18.09 11.04 -13.08
C PRO A 134 18.14 9.54 -13.41
N PRO A 135 18.06 9.13 -14.70
CA PRO A 135 18.11 7.72 -15.07
C PRO A 135 19.34 6.97 -14.52
N GLU A 136 20.49 7.64 -14.41
CA GLU A 136 21.73 7.09 -13.86
C GLU A 136 21.69 6.82 -12.34
N ALA A 137 20.75 7.43 -11.61
CA ALA A 137 20.54 7.19 -10.19
C ALA A 137 19.65 5.97 -9.90
N ILE A 138 19.06 5.39 -10.95
CA ILE A 138 18.17 4.24 -10.88
C ILE A 138 18.93 3.00 -11.36
N PRO A 139 19.24 2.03 -10.49
CA PRO A 139 19.89 0.80 -10.92
C PRO A 139 18.96 -0.03 -11.81
N ASP A 140 19.54 -0.89 -12.64
CA ASP A 140 18.78 -1.85 -13.45
C ASP A 140 17.88 -2.70 -12.55
N ARG A 141 16.64 -2.97 -13.00
CA ARG A 141 15.66 -3.74 -12.25
C ARG A 141 16.16 -5.18 -12.03
N PRO A 142 16.43 -5.63 -10.80
CA PRO A 142 16.71 -7.04 -10.54
C PRO A 142 15.41 -7.85 -10.63
N SER A 143 15.53 -9.14 -10.97
CA SER A 143 14.37 -10.06 -11.01
C SER A 143 13.68 -10.21 -9.66
N SER A 144 14.37 -9.94 -8.55
CA SER A 144 13.80 -9.95 -7.20
C SER A 144 12.76 -8.84 -6.94
N CYS A 145 12.69 -7.80 -7.79
CA CYS A 145 11.61 -6.81 -7.73
C CYS A 145 10.33 -7.28 -8.44
N GLU A 146 10.28 -8.50 -8.97
CA GLU A 146 9.05 -9.16 -9.38
C GLU A 146 8.42 -9.78 -8.14
N ARG A 147 7.61 -9.00 -7.40
CA ARG A 147 6.79 -9.58 -6.34
C ARG A 147 5.77 -10.54 -6.97
N ASP A 148 6.01 -11.84 -6.80
CA ASP A 148 5.03 -12.92 -6.66
C ASP A 148 3.61 -12.65 -7.19
N GLU A 149 3.43 -12.44 -8.51
CA GLU A 149 2.09 -12.55 -9.12
C GLU A 149 1.49 -13.96 -8.91
N GLU A 150 2.35 -14.95 -8.66
CA GLU A 150 1.99 -16.36 -8.49
C GLU A 150 1.41 -16.70 -7.09
N GLN A 151 1.71 -15.94 -6.04
CA GLN A 151 1.12 -16.20 -4.71
C GLN A 151 -0.33 -15.68 -4.57
N ARG A 152 -0.80 -14.81 -5.48
CA ARG A 152 -2.21 -14.39 -5.52
C ARG A 152 -3.14 -15.38 -6.25
N HIS A 153 -2.59 -16.35 -6.98
CA HIS A 153 -3.36 -17.38 -7.71
C HIS A 153 -3.10 -18.82 -7.21
N GLY A 154 -2.24 -19.01 -6.21
CA GLY A 154 -1.79 -20.32 -5.72
C GLY A 154 -2.63 -21.03 -4.66
N THR A 155 -3.81 -20.51 -4.26
CA THR A 155 -4.68 -21.21 -3.27
C THR A 155 -5.84 -21.99 -3.92
N GLN A 156 -5.66 -22.48 -5.15
CA GLN A 156 -6.47 -23.56 -5.70
C GLN A 156 -5.62 -24.81 -5.92
N THR A 157 -5.49 -25.61 -4.86
CA THR A 157 -5.68 -27.08 -4.84
C THR A 157 -5.08 -27.65 -3.55
N ARG A 158 -5.88 -27.67 -2.48
CA ARG A 158 -5.67 -28.69 -1.44
C ARG A 158 -6.72 -29.76 -1.66
N SER A 159 -6.29 -30.82 -2.32
CA SER A 159 -7.01 -32.08 -2.46
C SER A 159 -7.52 -32.57 -1.11
N SER A 160 -8.79 -32.98 -1.09
CA SER A 160 -9.33 -34.00 -0.20
C SER A 160 -10.16 -34.93 -1.05
#